data_AF-A0A2V2ADI5-F1
#
_entry.id   AF-A0A2V2ADI5-F1
#
_cell.length_a   1.000
_cell.length_b   1.000
_cell.length_c   1.000
_cell.angle_alpha   90.00
_cell.angle_beta   90.00
_cell.angle_gamma   90.00
#
_symmetry.space_group_name_H-M   'P 1'
#
loop_
_entity.id
_entity.type
_entity.pdbx_description
1 polymer ?
#
loop_
_entity_poly.entity_id
_entity_poly.type
_entity_poly.pdbx_seq_one_letter_code
_entity_poly.pdbx_strand_id
1 'polypeptide(L)' 'MLTCKEQVARSSDYLDGQLSFREKLMVRHHLMFCRNCRRFIRQIRLMQATLRAMPEEAVPDVDALAERLAAERRKDNP' A
#
# COMPACT_ATOMS: atom_id res chain seq x y z
N MET A 1 -24.79 -4.65 -2.25
CA MET A 1 -23.66 -5.59 -2.07
C MET A 1 -22.57 -5.17 -3.04
N LEU A 2 -21.33 -4.98 -2.58
CA LEU A 2 -20.20 -4.77 -3.48
C LEU A 2 -19.98 -6.02 -4.34
N THR A 3 -19.73 -5.84 -5.63
CA THR A 3 -19.23 -6.91 -6.49
C THR A 3 -17.77 -7.21 -6.17
N CYS A 4 -17.30 -8.42 -6.53
CA CYS A 4 -15.89 -8.76 -6.37
C CYS A 4 -14.96 -7.78 -7.10
N LYS A 5 -15.38 -7.26 -8.27
CA LYS A 5 -14.61 -6.29 -9.06
C LYS A 5 -14.44 -4.97 -8.30
N GLU A 6 -15.53 -4.44 -7.74
CA GLU A 6 -15.50 -3.20 -6.95
C GLU A 6 -14.69 -3.38 -5.66
N GLN A 7 -14.79 -4.55 -5.01
CA GLN A 7 -13.98 -4.87 -3.84
C GLN A 7 -12.48 -4.89 -4.17
N VAL A 8 -12.10 -5.44 -5.32
CA VAL A 8 -10.70 -5.46 -5.77
C VAL A 8 -10.23 -4.05 -6.11
N ALA A 9 -11.05 -3.24 -6.78
CA ALA A 9 -10.70 -1.85 -7.08
C ALA A 9 -10.43 -1.02 -5.81
N ARG A 10 -11.19 -1.26 -4.73
CA ARG A 10 -11.03 -0.58 -3.43
C ARG A 10 -10.02 -1.26 -2.49
N SER A 11 -9.35 -2.32 -2.94
CA SER A 11 -8.51 -3.15 -2.06
C SER A 11 -7.24 -2.44 -1.61
N SER A 12 -6.65 -1.58 -2.44
CA SER A 12 -5.49 -0.76 -2.06
C SER A 12 -5.86 0.18 -0.92
N ASP A 13 -6.86 1.05 -1.12
CA ASP A 13 -7.33 1.99 -0.10
C ASP A 13 -7.74 1.31 1.21
N TYR A 14 -8.29 0.09 1.12
CA TYR A 14 -8.63 -0.71 2.29
C TYR A 14 -7.39 -1.19 3.06
N LEU A 15 -6.37 -1.64 2.35
CA LEU A 15 -5.10 -2.10 2.93
C LEU A 15 -4.29 -0.93 3.49
N ASP A 16 -4.32 0.22 2.82
CA ASP A 16 -3.64 1.45 3.21
C ASP A 16 -4.42 2.22 4.28
N GLY A 17 -5.61 1.76 4.65
CA GLY A 17 -6.44 2.33 5.73
C GLY A 17 -7.15 3.63 5.36
N GLN A 18 -7.09 4.05 4.10
CA GLN A 18 -7.60 5.32 3.56
C GLN A 18 -9.12 5.34 3.35
N LEU A 19 -9.80 4.20 3.49
CA LEU A 19 -11.26 4.14 3.40
C LEU A 19 -11.98 4.82 4.57
N SER A 20 -13.12 5.45 4.26
CA SER A 20 -14.05 5.97 5.27
C SER A 20 -14.67 4.85 6.12
N PHE A 21 -15.24 5.19 7.28
CA PHE A 21 -15.84 4.21 8.19
C PHE A 21 -16.95 3.37 7.51
N ARG A 22 -17.80 4.03 6.70
CA ARG A 22 -18.88 3.36 5.94
C ARG A 22 -18.33 2.36 4.93
N GLU A 23 -17.25 2.72 4.23
CA GLU A 23 -16.64 1.86 3.22
C GLU A 23 -15.93 0.66 3.86
N LYS A 24 -15.26 0.87 5.00
CA LYS A 24 -14.69 -0.22 5.79
C LYS A 24 -15.77 -1.24 6.19
N LEU A 25 -16.96 -0.79 6.57
CA LEU A 25 -18.07 -1.69 6.90
C LEU A 25 -18.56 -2.47 5.68
N MET A 26 -18.72 -1.82 4.53
CA MET A 26 -19.13 -2.50 3.29
C MET A 26 -18.13 -3.56 2.84
N VAL A 27 -16.83 -3.26 2.92
CA VAL A 27 -15.76 -4.22 2.62
C VAL A 27 -15.79 -5.39 3.60
N ARG A 28 -15.91 -5.12 4.91
CA ARG A 28 -16.01 -6.18 5.94
C ARG A 28 -17.21 -7.09 5.70
N HIS A 29 -18.36 -6.51 5.36
CA HIS A 29 -19.55 -7.27 4.99
C HIS A 29 -19.28 -8.18 3.78
N HIS A 30 -18.70 -7.64 2.69
CA HIS A 30 -18.37 -8.44 1.52
C HIS A 30 -17.39 -9.59 1.83
N LEU A 31 -16.32 -9.32 2.59
CA LEU A 31 -15.34 -10.34 3.00
C LEU A 31 -15.93 -11.40 3.94
N MET A 32 -17.04 -11.11 4.63
CA MET A 32 -17.77 -12.07 5.44
C MET A 32 -18.35 -13.19 4.56
N PHE A 33 -18.96 -12.83 3.43
CA PHE A 33 -19.66 -13.76 2.54
C PHE A 33 -18.79 -14.29 1.38
N CYS A 34 -17.83 -13.51 0.89
CA CYS A 34 -16.99 -13.89 -0.25
C CYS A 34 -15.65 -14.48 0.20
N ARG A 35 -15.52 -15.82 0.09
CA ARG A 35 -14.26 -16.52 0.44
C ARG A 35 -13.10 -16.18 -0.50
N ASN A 36 -13.37 -15.90 -1.78
CA ASN A 36 -12.34 -15.56 -2.77
C ASN A 36 -11.67 -14.22 -2.45
N CYS A 37 -12.46 -13.18 -2.20
CA CYS A 37 -11.94 -11.87 -1.81
C CYS A 37 -11.21 -11.92 -0.45
N ARG A 38 -11.68 -12.77 0.48
CA ARG A 38 -10.95 -13.01 1.74
C ARG A 38 -9.57 -13.62 1.50
N ARG A 39 -9.45 -14.61 0.62
CA ARG A 39 -8.17 -15.22 0.24
C ARG A 39 -7.25 -14.20 -0.44
N PHE A 40 -7.78 -13.42 -1.36
CA PHE A 40 -7.05 -12.36 -2.07
C PHE A 40 -6.42 -11.34 -1.10
N ILE A 41 -7.21 -10.78 -0.18
CA ILE A 41 -6.71 -9.84 0.83
C ILE A 41 -5.64 -10.47 1.73
N ARG A 42 -5.81 -11.75 2.10
CA ARG A 42 -4.81 -12.47 2.90
C ARG A 42 -3.48 -12.63 2.13
N GLN A 43 -3.53 -12.92 0.83
CA GLN A 43 -2.33 -13.04 -0.01
C GLN A 43 -1.58 -11.71 -0.10
N ILE A 44 -2.29 -10.60 -0.32
CA ILE A 44 -1.63 -9.29 -0.38
C ILE A 44 -0.99 -8.93 0.95
N ARG A 45 -1.67 -9.17 2.08
CA ARG A 45 -1.10 -8.92 3.41
C ARG A 45 0.15 -9.76 3.67
N LEU A 46 0.16 -11.01 3.21
CA LEU A 46 1.34 -11.86 3.30
C LEU A 46 2.49 -11.26 2.49
N MET A 47 2.24 -10.87 1.24
CA MET A 47 3.25 -10.22 0.39
C MET A 47 3.81 -8.94 1.03
N GLN A 48 2.94 -8.07 1.57
CA GLN A 48 3.35 -6.86 2.28
C GLN A 48 4.20 -7.17 3.51
N ALA A 49 3.82 -8.19 4.30
CA ALA A 49 4.59 -8.61 5.47
C ALA A 49 5.96 -9.16 5.06
N THR A 50 6.03 -9.96 3.99
CA THR A 50 7.29 -10.47 3.44
C THR A 50 8.19 -9.32 3.01
N LEU A 51 7.68 -8.36 2.23
CA LEU A 51 8.45 -7.20 1.77
C LEU A 51 8.96 -6.34 2.93
N ARG A 52 8.16 -6.15 3.99
CA ARG A 52 8.57 -5.41 5.20
C ARG A 52 9.58 -6.16 6.06
N ALA A 53 9.59 -7.49 5.99
CA ALA A 53 10.52 -8.32 6.76
C ALA A 53 11.84 -8.55 6.01
N MET A 54 11.93 -8.19 4.73
CA MET A 54 13.18 -8.24 3.98
C MET A 54 14.15 -7.20 4.57
N PRO A 55 15.42 -7.57 4.79
CA PRO A 55 16.43 -6.61 5.19
C PRO A 55 16.54 -5.55 4.11
N GLU A 56 16.41 -4.29 4.49
CA GLU A 56 16.66 -3.17 3.60
C GLU A 56 18.18 -3.17 3.33
N GLU A 57 18.57 -3.48 2.10
CA GLU A 57 19.97 -3.33 1.70
C GLU A 57 20.32 -1.86 1.84
N ALA A 58 21.29 -1.57 2.70
CA ALA A 58 21.85 -0.24 2.82
C ALA A 58 22.44 0.12 1.46
N VAL A 59 21.74 0.97 0.71
CA VAL A 59 22.30 1.55 -0.50
C VAL A 59 23.46 2.42 -0.03
N PRO A 60 24.71 2.13 -0.43
CA PRO A 60 25.82 2.99 -0.04
C PRO A 60 25.59 4.38 -0.63
N ASP A 61 25.98 5.42 0.11
CA ASP A 61 26.00 6.80 -0.37
C ASP A 61 24.62 7.48 -0.59
N VAL A 62 23.54 6.97 0.03
CA VAL A 62 22.19 7.59 -0.10
C VAL A 62 22.19 9.04 0.36
N ASP A 63 22.86 9.32 1.49
CA ASP A 63 22.90 10.66 2.07
C ASP A 63 23.65 11.64 1.16
N ALA A 64 24.81 11.25 0.61
CA ALA A 64 25.54 12.12 -0.30
C ALA A 64 24.78 12.33 -1.63
N LEU A 65 24.10 11.29 -2.13
CA LEU A 65 23.21 11.44 -3.29
C LEU A 65 22.06 12.40 -2.98
N ALA A 66 21.44 12.29 -1.81
CA ALA A 66 20.37 13.19 -1.38
C ALA A 66 20.84 14.64 -1.26
N GLU A 67 22.04 14.87 -0.70
CA GLU A 67 22.66 16.20 -0.63
C GLU A 67 22.93 16.80 -2.00
N ARG A 68 23.46 15.99 -2.95
CA ARG A 68 23.69 16.42 -4.34
C ARG A 68 22.38 16.83 -5.01
N LEU A 69 21.32 16.02 -4.88
CA LEU A 69 20.00 16.32 -5.44
C LEU A 69 19.38 17.59 -4.82
N ALA A 70 19.58 17.80 -3.52
CA ALA A 70 19.12 19.02 -2.85
C ALA A 70 19.90 20.26 -3.29
N ALA A 71 21.21 20.13 -3.54
CA ALA A 71 22.03 21.21 -4.06
C ALA A 71 21.64 21.61 -5.49
N GLU A 72 21.36 20.66 -6.37
CA GLU A 72 20.88 20.94 -7.73
C GLU A 72 19.52 21.65 -7.71
N ARG A 73 18.56 21.20 -6.90
CA ARG A 73 17.25 21.90 -6.78
C ARG A 73 17.38 23.35 -6.31
N ARG A 74 18.34 23.66 -5.43
CA ARG A 74 18.58 25.03 -4.97
C ARG A 74 19.19 25.93 -6.05
N LYS A 75 19.91 25.35 -7.02
CA LYS A 75 20.46 26.09 -8.17
C LYS A 75 19.39 26.36 -9.23
N ASP A 76 18.49 25.40 -9.46
CA ASP A 76 17.41 25.51 -10.43
C ASP A 76 16.22 26.37 -9.97
N ASN A 77 16.13 26.70 -8.68
CA ASN A 77 15.08 27.55 -8.12
C ASN A 77 15.68 28.82 -7.46
N PRO A 78 16.12 29.82 -8.26
CA PRO A 78 16.61 31.10 -7.76
C PRO A 78 15.52 31.92 -7.06
#